data_AF-A0A3D5YPG8-F1
#
_entry.id   AF-A0A3D5YPG8-F1
#
_cell.length_a   1.000
_cell.length_b   1.000
_cell.length_c   1.000
_cell.angle_alpha   90.00
_cell.angle_beta   90.00
_cell.angle_gamma   90.00
#
_symmetry.space_group_name_H-M   'P 1'
#
loop_
_entity.id
_entity.type
_entity.pdbx_description
1 polymer ?
#
loop_
_entity_poly.entity_id
_entity_poly.type
_entity_poly.pdbx_seq_one_letter_code
_entity_poly.pdbx_strand_id
1 'polypeptide(L)' 'MELNKNFYTLHKFGGSSLADAKRFNEVKKILAGNQEVIVVSATKGTTTQLQNMLDAARDGKTWH' A
#
# COMPACT_ATOMS: atom_id res chain seq x y z
N MET A 1 3.39 -35.93 13.16
CA MET A 1 4.09 -34.63 13.11
C MET A 1 3.06 -33.59 12.74
N GLU A 2 2.40 -33.01 13.75
CA GLU A 2 1.52 -31.87 13.51
C GLU A 2 2.39 -30.65 13.29
N LEU A 3 2.44 -30.17 12.05
CA LEU A 3 2.91 -28.82 11.80
C LEU A 3 1.82 -27.91 12.35
N ASN A 4 2.05 -27.32 13.53
CA ASN A 4 1.29 -26.16 14.00
C ASN A 4 1.45 -25.06 12.95
N LYS A 5 0.56 -25.04 11.96
CA LYS A 5 0.56 -24.02 10.93
C LYS A 5 -0.42 -22.96 11.38
N ASN A 6 0.12 -21.95 12.06
CA ASN A 6 -0.51 -20.64 12.11
C ASN A 6 -0.56 -20.12 10.67
N PHE A 7 -1.59 -20.52 9.93
CA PHE A 7 -1.81 -20.07 8.57
C PHE A 7 -2.30 -18.63 8.61
N TYR A 8 -1.59 -17.76 7.90
CA TYR A 8 -2.03 -16.39 7.70
C TYR A 8 -2.54 -16.21 6.28
N THR A 9 -3.65 -15.50 6.13
CA THR A 9 -4.11 -15.05 4.82
C THR A 9 -3.37 -13.78 4.44
N LEU A 10 -2.70 -13.77 3.29
CA LEU A 10 -1.95 -12.61 2.80
C LEU A 10 -2.81 -11.82 1.81
N HIS A 11 -3.00 -10.53 2.09
CA HIS A 11 -3.63 -9.58 1.18
C HIS A 11 -2.62 -8.55 0.70
N LYS A 12 -2.59 -8.26 -0.60
CA LYS A 12 -1.81 -7.16 -1.16
C LYS A 12 -2.72 -6.15 -1.82
N PHE A 13 -2.67 -4.90 -1.36
CA PHE A 13 -3.41 -3.78 -1.95
C PHE A 13 -2.46 -2.80 -2.63
N GLY A 14 -2.71 -2.52 -3.92
CA GLY A 14 -1.97 -1.51 -4.68
C GLY A 14 -2.44 -0.09 -4.37
N GLY A 15 -1.71 0.92 -4.88
CA GLY A 15 -2.02 2.32 -4.58
C GLY A 15 -3.41 2.78 -5.06
N SER A 16 -3.97 2.19 -6.11
CA SER A 16 -5.35 2.47 -6.55
C SER A 16 -6.41 1.97 -5.55
N SER A 17 -6.16 0.83 -4.91
CA SER A 17 -7.00 0.29 -3.83
C SER A 17 -6.91 1.12 -2.54
N LEU A 18 -5.94 2.03 -2.45
CA LEU A 18 -5.66 2.87 -1.28
C LEU A 18 -5.62 4.36 -1.68
N ALA A 19 -6.29 4.74 -2.76
CA ALA A 19 -6.15 6.07 -3.35
C ALA A 19 -6.64 7.21 -2.45
N ASP A 20 -7.65 6.93 -1.63
CA ASP A 20 -8.32 7.91 -0.76
C ASP A 20 -9.01 7.20 0.42
N ALA A 21 -9.48 7.97 1.40
CA ALA A 21 -10.15 7.44 2.60
C ALA A 21 -11.36 6.55 2.30
N LYS A 22 -12.11 6.83 1.22
CA LYS A 22 -13.25 5.98 0.81
C LYS A 22 -12.76 4.61 0.37
N ARG A 23 -11.63 4.54 -0.34
CA ARG A 23 -11.02 3.26 -0.75
C ARG A 23 -10.54 2.41 0.43
N PHE A 24 -10.04 3.01 1.51
CA PHE A 24 -9.74 2.27 2.74
C PHE A 24 -10.98 1.60 3.33
N ASN A 25 -12.14 2.27 3.32
CA ASN A 25 -13.39 1.67 3.77
C ASN A 25 -13.83 0.49 2.88
N GLU A 26 -13.58 0.55 1.57
CA GLU A 26 -13.84 -0.59 0.68
C GLU A 26 -12.89 -1.76 0.95
N VAL A 27 -11.61 -1.51 1.20
CA VAL A 27 -10.64 -2.54 1.59
C VAL A 27 -11.06 -3.23 2.88
N LYS A 28 -11.56 -2.48 3.87
CA LYS A 28 -12.04 -3.04 5.14
C LYS A 28 -13.14 -4.10 4.94
N LYS A 29 -13.98 -3.98 3.90
CA LYS A 29 -15.04 -4.96 3.60
C LYS A 29 -14.51 -6.31 3.10
N ILE A 30 -13.25 -6.37 2.67
CA ILE A 30 -12.58 -7.58 2.16
C ILE A 30 -11.92 -8.36 3.31
N LEU A 31 -11.54 -7.67 4.39
CA LEU A 31 -10.75 -8.23 5.49
C LEU A 31 -11.65 -8.95 6.51
N ALA A 32 -11.21 -10.13 6.95
CA ALA A 32 -11.87 -10.90 7.99
C ALA A 32 -11.47 -10.45 9.40
N GLY A 33 -10.32 -9.78 9.56
CA GLY A 33 -9.83 -9.24 10.82
C GLY A 33 -9.14 -10.27 11.74
N ASN A 34 -8.85 -11.48 11.26
CA ASN A 34 -8.20 -12.53 12.05
C ASN A 34 -7.16 -13.28 11.21
N GLN A 35 -5.95 -13.46 11.76
CA GLN A 35 -4.83 -14.16 11.11
C GLN A 35 -4.56 -13.66 9.67
N GLU A 36 -4.60 -12.35 9.47
CA GLU A 36 -4.32 -11.71 8.19
C GLU A 36 -3.03 -10.91 8.22
N VAL A 37 -2.26 -10.98 7.13
CA VAL A 37 -1.13 -10.08 6.86
C VAL A 37 -1.52 -9.20 5.69
N ILE A 38 -1.38 -7.89 5.85
CA ILE A 38 -1.77 -6.91 4.85
C ILE A 38 -0.52 -6.17 4.37
N VAL A 39 -0.21 -6.32 3.09
CA VAL A 39 0.88 -5.61 2.42
C VAL A 39 0.30 -4.49 1.57
N VAL A 40 0.78 -3.27 1.78
CA VAL A 40 0.26 -2.07 1.11
C VAL A 40 1.33 -1.42 0.26
N SER A 41 0.92 -0.88 -0.89
CA SER A 41 1.70 0.14 -1.59
C SER A 41 1.40 1.53 -1.01
N ALA A 42 2.21 2.53 -1.36
CA ALA A 42 1.86 3.93 -1.11
C ALA A 42 0.53 4.30 -1.81
N THR A 43 -0.15 5.35 -1.33
CA THR A 43 -1.39 5.83 -1.93
C THR A 43 -1.15 6.30 -3.38
N LYS A 44 -2.21 6.29 -4.19
CA LYS A 44 -2.13 6.52 -5.64
C LYS A 44 -1.35 7.80 -5.97
N GLY A 45 -0.33 7.65 -6.81
CA GLY A 45 0.48 8.77 -7.30
C GLY A 45 1.61 9.22 -6.36
N THR A 46 1.61 8.82 -5.09
CA THR A 46 2.62 9.26 -4.11
C THR A 46 4.03 8.80 -4.49
N THR A 47 4.22 7.54 -4.88
CA THR A 47 5.55 7.05 -5.31
C THR A 47 6.08 7.85 -6.51
N THR A 48 5.23 8.17 -7.48
CA THR A 48 5.61 8.97 -8.64
C THR A 48 5.95 10.41 -8.24
N GLN A 49 5.18 11.04 -7.35
CA GLN A 49 5.46 12.39 -6.87
C GLN A 49 6.78 12.47 -6.11
N LEU A 50 7.05 11.50 -5.23
CA LEU A 50 8.31 11.41 -4.50
C LEU A 50 9.49 11.19 -5.45
N GLN A 51 9.34 10.32 -6.45
CA GLN A 51 10.37 10.10 -7.46
C GLN A 51 10.66 11.39 -8.24
N ASN A 52 9.63 12.07 -8.71
CA ASN A 52 9.77 13.34 -9.42
C ASN A 52 10.45 14.42 -8.56
N MET A 53 10.17 14.45 -7.26
CA MET A 53 10.82 15.36 -6.31
C MET A 53 12.31 15.05 -6.16
N LEU A 54 12.67 13.77 -6.04
CA LEU A 54 14.08 13.34 -5.99
C LEU A 54 14.82 13.68 -7.29
N ASP A 55 14.18 13.48 -8.44
CA ASP A 55 14.75 13.82 -9.74
C ASP A 55 14.94 15.34 -9.89
N ALA A 56 13.97 16.15 -9.45
CA ALA A 56 14.10 17.61 -9.44
C ALA A 56 15.26 18.08 -8.55
N ALA A 57 15.38 17.52 -7.33
CA ALA A 57 16.46 17.83 -6.41
C ALA A 57 17.83 17.45 -6.98
N ARG A 58 17.95 16.26 -7.59
CA ARG A 58 19.17 15.81 -8.27
C ARG A 58 19.57 16.76 -9.40
N ASP A 59 18.61 17.20 -10.20
CA ASP A 59 18.83 18.03 -11.39
C ASP A 59 18.96 19.54 -11.06
N GLY A 60 18.88 19.94 -9.78
CA GLY A 60 18.90 21.34 -9.36
C GLY A 60 17.66 22.15 -9.80
N LYS A 61 16.54 21.48 -10.05
CA LYS A 61 15.26 22.08 -10.46
C LYS A 61 14.34 22.26 -9.25
N THR A 62 13.55 23.32 -9.26
CA THR A 62 12.46 23.50 -8.30
C THR A 62 11.30 22.55 -8.64
N TRP A 63 10.78 21.84 -7.63
CA TRP A 63 9.57 21.02 -7.77
C TRP A 63 8.32 21.87 -7.51
N HIS A 64 7.27 21.69 -8.33
CA HIS A 64 5.99 22.43 -8.27
C HIS A 64 4.81 21.50 -8.07
#